data_AF-A0A5Y2DUR2-F1
#
_entry.id   AF-A0A5Y2DUR2-F1
#
_cell.length_a   1.000
_cell.length_b   1.000
_cell.length_c   1.000
_cell.angle_alpha   90.00
_cell.angle_beta   90.00
_cell.angle_gamma   90.00
#
_symmetry.space_group_name_H-M   'P 1'
#
loop_
_entity.id
_entity.type
_entity.pdbx_description
1 polymer ?
#
loop_
_entity_poly.entity_id
_entity_poly.type
_entity_poly.pdbx_seq_one_letter_code
_entity_poly.pdbx_strand_id
1 'polypeptide(L)'
;DYYWNSGMFLFRAGRYLEELKKFRPDILAACEQAMRGVDPDLDFIRVDEEAFLACPEESIDYAVMERTADAVVMPMDAGWSDVGSWSSLWEISAHTPEGNVHHGDVISHKTENSYVYAESGLVTTVGVKDLVVVQTKDAVLIADRHAVQDVKKVVEKIKADGRHEHHMHREVYRPWGKYDSIDAGERYQVKRITVKPGEGLSVQMHHHRAEHWVVVAGTARVTINGEVKLLGENESIYIPLGATHCLENPGKIPLDLIEVRSGSYLEEDDVVRFEDRYGRI
;
A
#
# COMPACT_ATOMS: atom_id res chain seq x y z
N ASP A 1 -19.99 -13.21 33.34
CA ASP A 1 -18.61 -12.86 32.94
C ASP A 1 -18.53 -12.78 31.43
N TYR A 2 -17.83 -11.77 30.90
CA TYR A 2 -17.66 -11.52 29.47
C TYR A 2 -16.18 -11.27 29.17
N TYR A 3 -15.75 -11.67 27.98
CA TYR A 3 -14.42 -11.40 27.44
C TYR A 3 -14.54 -10.63 26.12
N TRP A 4 -13.51 -9.87 25.76
CA TRP A 4 -13.39 -9.30 24.42
C TRP A 4 -12.90 -10.35 23.43
N ASN A 5 -13.49 -10.35 22.23
CA ASN A 5 -13.01 -11.14 21.11
C ASN A 5 -11.80 -10.42 20.49
N SER A 6 -10.66 -11.10 20.41
CA SER A 6 -9.42 -10.55 19.88
C SER A 6 -9.29 -10.64 18.36
N GLY A 7 -10.29 -11.22 17.67
CA GLY A 7 -10.24 -11.49 16.22
C GLY A 7 -9.31 -12.64 15.84
N MET A 8 -8.67 -13.30 16.81
CA MET A 8 -7.79 -14.44 16.59
C MET A 8 -8.57 -15.76 16.70
N PHE A 9 -8.45 -16.60 15.68
CA PHE A 9 -9.10 -17.91 15.66
C PHE A 9 -8.11 -19.02 15.36
N LEU A 10 -8.32 -20.16 16.01
CA LEU A 10 -7.57 -21.37 15.77
C LEU A 10 -8.53 -22.54 15.59
N PHE A 11 -8.53 -23.13 14.40
CA PHE A 11 -9.38 -24.27 14.08
C PHE A 11 -8.74 -25.13 12.98
N ARG A 12 -9.21 -26.38 12.86
CA ARG A 12 -8.88 -27.22 11.70
C ARG A 12 -9.66 -26.72 10.49
N ALA A 13 -9.00 -26.56 9.34
CA ALA A 13 -9.62 -26.05 8.10
C ALA A 13 -10.91 -26.81 7.74
N GLY A 14 -10.88 -28.15 7.76
CA GLY A 14 -12.08 -28.97 7.48
C GLY A 14 -13.25 -28.70 8.43
N ARG A 15 -12.97 -28.49 9.73
CA ARG A 15 -14.02 -28.19 10.71
C ARG A 15 -14.65 -26.83 10.46
N TYR A 16 -13.85 -25.84 10.08
CA TYR A 16 -14.36 -24.52 9.72
C TYR A 16 -15.23 -24.58 8.46
N LEU A 17 -14.80 -25.31 7.42
CA LEU A 17 -15.60 -25.46 6.20
C LEU A 17 -16.94 -26.17 6.45
N GLU A 18 -16.99 -27.13 7.38
CA GLU A 18 -18.25 -27.78 7.81
C GLU A 18 -19.22 -26.78 8.46
N GLU A 19 -18.73 -25.94 9.38
CA GLU A 19 -19.55 -24.91 10.04
C GLU A 19 -19.95 -23.80 9.06
N LEU A 20 -19.03 -23.36 8.18
CA LEU A 20 -19.32 -22.38 7.14
C LEU A 20 -20.39 -22.89 6.18
N LYS A 21 -20.31 -24.16 5.74
CA LYS A 21 -21.34 -24.78 4.91
C LYS A 21 -22.72 -24.78 5.57
N LYS A 22 -22.76 -24.96 6.89
CA LYS A 22 -24.00 -25.01 7.67
C LYS A 22 -24.66 -23.64 7.79
N PHE A 23 -23.87 -22.59 8.00
CA PHE A 23 -24.41 -21.26 8.30
C PHE A 23 -24.39 -20.28 7.11
N ARG A 24 -23.38 -20.36 6.25
CA ARG A 24 -23.18 -19.53 5.05
C ARG A 24 -22.74 -20.39 3.85
N PRO A 25 -23.60 -21.31 3.37
CA PRO A 25 -23.30 -22.14 2.20
C PRO A 25 -23.04 -21.32 0.92
N ASP A 26 -23.61 -20.12 0.85
CA ASP A 26 -23.40 -19.14 -0.22
C ASP A 26 -21.96 -18.62 -0.26
N ILE A 27 -21.39 -18.24 0.90
CA ILE A 27 -19.96 -17.87 0.99
C ILE A 27 -19.08 -19.04 0.57
N LEU A 28 -19.34 -20.24 1.10
CA LEU A 28 -18.54 -21.42 0.77
C LEU A 28 -18.54 -21.70 -0.74
N ALA A 29 -19.71 -21.66 -1.38
CA ALA A 29 -19.84 -21.91 -2.81
C ALA A 29 -19.08 -20.87 -3.65
N ALA A 30 -19.16 -19.59 -3.28
CA ALA A 30 -18.43 -18.52 -3.95
C ALA A 30 -16.90 -18.71 -3.81
N CYS A 31 -16.41 -19.02 -2.61
CA CYS A 31 -14.99 -19.32 -2.39
C CYS A 31 -14.53 -20.56 -3.18
N GLU A 32 -15.32 -21.63 -3.21
CA GLU A 32 -15.01 -22.82 -4.01
C GLU A 32 -14.96 -22.50 -5.51
N GLN A 33 -15.86 -21.66 -6.01
CA GLN A 33 -15.86 -21.23 -7.40
C GLN A 33 -14.64 -20.39 -7.74
N ALA A 34 -14.31 -19.40 -6.89
CA ALA A 34 -13.15 -18.53 -7.05
C ALA A 34 -11.83 -19.33 -7.08
N MET A 35 -11.75 -20.41 -6.29
CA MET A 35 -10.58 -21.28 -6.21
C MET A 35 -10.48 -22.32 -7.33
N ARG A 36 -11.50 -22.53 -8.17
CA ARG A 36 -11.42 -23.47 -9.31
C ARG A 36 -10.60 -22.94 -10.48
N GLY A 37 -10.66 -21.63 -10.71
CA GLY A 37 -9.98 -20.93 -11.79
C GLY A 37 -8.72 -20.19 -11.32
N VAL A 38 -7.90 -20.84 -10.49
CA VAL A 38 -6.70 -20.19 -9.95
C VAL A 38 -5.62 -20.02 -11.03
N ASP A 39 -5.08 -18.81 -11.10
CA ASP A 39 -3.90 -18.49 -11.92
C ASP A 39 -2.69 -18.28 -10.99
N PRO A 40 -1.66 -19.15 -11.06
CA PRO A 40 -0.42 -18.96 -10.32
C PRO A 40 0.34 -17.73 -10.83
N ASP A 41 0.47 -16.71 -9.98
CA ASP A 41 1.19 -15.47 -10.28
C ASP A 41 2.39 -15.31 -9.35
N LEU A 42 3.54 -15.87 -9.77
CA LEU A 42 4.77 -15.91 -8.97
C LEU A 42 4.54 -16.58 -7.61
N ASP A 43 4.60 -15.81 -6.53
CA ASP A 43 4.38 -16.25 -5.15
C ASP A 43 2.91 -16.12 -4.71
N PHE A 44 2.01 -15.72 -5.61
CA PHE A 44 0.59 -15.47 -5.34
C PHE A 44 -0.31 -16.44 -6.09
N ILE A 45 -1.48 -16.70 -5.50
CA ILE A 45 -2.59 -17.37 -6.16
C ILE A 45 -3.61 -16.28 -6.48
N ARG A 46 -3.83 -16.01 -7.76
CA ARG A 46 -4.94 -15.16 -8.19
C ARG A 46 -6.18 -16.04 -8.35
N VAL A 47 -7.25 -15.66 -7.65
CA VAL A 47 -8.56 -16.29 -7.77
C VAL A 47 -9.36 -15.64 -8.88
N ASP A 48 -10.39 -16.32 -9.36
CA ASP A 48 -11.32 -15.76 -10.34
C ASP A 48 -12.02 -14.51 -9.77
N GLU A 49 -11.84 -13.37 -10.44
CA GLU A 49 -12.30 -12.06 -9.96
C GLU A 49 -13.82 -11.97 -9.88
N GLU A 50 -14.53 -12.42 -10.92
CA GLU A 50 -16.00 -12.36 -10.96
C GLU A 50 -16.61 -13.23 -9.85
N ALA A 51 -16.08 -14.45 -9.65
CA ALA A 51 -16.51 -15.34 -8.59
C ALA A 51 -16.19 -14.81 -7.20
N PHE A 52 -15.03 -14.15 -7.02
CA PHE A 52 -14.67 -13.55 -5.74
C PHE A 52 -15.54 -12.34 -5.40
N LEU A 53 -15.80 -11.45 -6.37
CA LEU A 53 -16.69 -10.29 -6.19
C LEU A 53 -18.15 -10.68 -5.91
N ALA A 54 -18.57 -11.87 -6.34
CA ALA A 54 -19.88 -12.43 -6.01
C ALA A 54 -19.98 -12.94 -4.56
N CYS A 55 -18.86 -13.09 -3.85
CA CYS A 55 -18.84 -13.55 -2.46
C CYS A 55 -19.44 -12.47 -1.52
N PRO A 56 -20.40 -12.83 -0.66
CA PRO A 56 -20.95 -11.89 0.31
C PRO A 56 -19.89 -11.35 1.29
N GLU A 57 -19.89 -10.03 1.51
CA GLU A 57 -19.03 -9.36 2.49
C GLU A 57 -19.63 -9.49 3.91
N GLU A 58 -19.24 -10.53 4.64
CA GLU A 58 -19.60 -10.70 6.07
C GLU A 58 -18.39 -11.23 6.86
N SER A 59 -18.19 -10.72 8.09
CA SER A 59 -17.09 -11.19 8.93
C SER A 59 -17.34 -12.61 9.45
N ILE A 60 -16.25 -13.33 9.75
CA ILE A 60 -16.29 -14.68 10.34
C ILE A 60 -17.08 -14.71 11.66
N ASP A 61 -17.07 -13.60 12.41
CA ASP A 61 -17.81 -13.47 13.66
C ASP A 61 -19.32 -13.68 13.44
N TYR A 62 -19.92 -12.93 12.51
CA TYR A 62 -21.34 -13.02 12.20
C TYR A 62 -21.69 -14.26 11.38
N ALA A 63 -20.81 -14.62 10.43
CA ALA A 63 -21.03 -15.74 9.51
C ALA A 63 -21.04 -17.09 10.23
N VAL A 64 -20.15 -17.27 11.22
CA VAL A 64 -19.90 -18.57 11.86
C VAL A 64 -19.90 -18.47 13.39
N MET A 65 -19.09 -17.57 13.98
CA MET A 65 -18.77 -17.68 15.41
C MET A 65 -19.93 -17.35 16.35
N GLU A 66 -20.83 -16.45 15.96
CA GLU A 66 -22.06 -16.17 16.72
C GLU A 66 -23.08 -17.32 16.68
N ARG A 67 -22.95 -18.23 15.69
CA ARG A 67 -23.94 -19.29 15.41
C ARG A 67 -23.45 -20.68 15.80
N THR A 68 -22.13 -20.89 15.84
CA THR A 68 -21.55 -22.19 16.14
C THR A 68 -21.75 -22.58 17.60
N ALA A 69 -22.04 -23.86 17.83
CA ALA A 69 -22.12 -24.42 19.17
C ALA A 69 -20.78 -25.00 19.65
N ASP A 70 -19.77 -25.06 18.77
CA ASP A 70 -18.49 -25.73 19.00
C ASP A 70 -17.34 -24.74 19.20
N ALA A 71 -17.64 -23.53 19.69
CA ALA A 71 -16.63 -22.54 20.05
C ALA A 71 -16.13 -22.76 21.49
N VAL A 72 -14.82 -22.56 21.67
CA VAL A 72 -14.16 -22.51 22.98
C VAL A 72 -13.38 -21.22 23.08
N VAL A 73 -13.50 -20.52 24.20
CA VAL A 73 -12.76 -19.28 24.48
C VAL A 73 -11.59 -19.60 25.41
N MET A 74 -10.39 -19.18 25.01
CA MET A 74 -9.20 -19.24 25.86
C MET A 74 -8.85 -17.82 26.33
N PRO A 75 -9.01 -17.48 27.62
CA PRO A 75 -8.60 -16.19 28.13
C PRO A 75 -7.09 -15.97 27.90
N MET A 76 -6.74 -14.76 27.48
CA MET A 76 -5.36 -14.39 27.18
C MET A 76 -5.02 -13.07 27.87
N ASP A 77 -3.90 -13.06 28.60
CA ASP A 77 -3.29 -11.86 29.17
C ASP A 77 -1.89 -11.69 28.57
N ALA A 78 -1.85 -11.07 27.38
CA ALA A 78 -0.65 -10.90 26.58
C ALA A 78 -0.39 -9.43 26.21
N GLY A 79 -1.05 -8.49 26.89
CA GLY A 79 -0.99 -7.06 26.52
C GLY A 79 -1.58 -6.77 25.13
N TRP A 80 -2.59 -7.55 24.72
CA TRP A 80 -3.22 -7.43 23.41
C TRP A 80 -4.00 -6.10 23.28
N SER A 81 -3.89 -5.49 22.10
CA SER A 81 -4.66 -4.32 21.67
C SER A 81 -4.95 -4.47 20.18
N ASP A 82 -6.16 -4.11 19.75
CA ASP A 82 -6.62 -4.22 18.35
C ASP A 82 -5.90 -3.24 17.40
N VAL A 83 -5.06 -2.33 17.93
CA VAL A 83 -4.35 -1.26 17.18
C VAL A 83 -5.20 -0.70 16.02
N GLY A 84 -6.48 -0.46 16.30
CA GLY A 84 -7.47 -0.02 15.29
C GLY A 84 -7.59 1.49 15.19
N SER A 85 -6.82 2.24 15.99
CA SER A 85 -6.90 3.69 16.08
C SER A 85 -5.54 4.31 16.42
N TRP A 86 -5.35 5.57 16.02
CA TRP A 86 -4.17 6.35 16.41
C TRP A 86 -4.04 6.52 17.93
N SER A 87 -5.16 6.52 18.66
CA SER A 87 -5.15 6.48 20.13
C SER A 87 -4.50 5.21 20.67
N SER A 88 -4.77 4.05 20.08
CA SER A 88 -4.16 2.79 20.51
C SER A 88 -2.64 2.79 20.29
N LEU A 89 -2.17 3.42 19.21
CA LEU A 89 -0.73 3.59 18.97
C LEU A 89 -0.06 4.47 20.02
N TRP A 90 -0.74 5.52 20.49
CA TRP A 90 -0.24 6.32 21.61
C TRP A 90 -0.13 5.48 22.89
N GLU A 91 -1.19 4.74 23.25
CA GLU A 91 -1.25 3.96 24.49
C GLU A 91 -0.14 2.92 24.63
N ILE A 92 0.21 2.24 23.54
CA ILE A 92 1.22 1.17 23.56
C ILE A 92 2.66 1.68 23.37
N SER A 93 2.83 2.96 23.07
CA SER A 93 4.14 3.55 22.78
C SER A 93 4.86 4.04 24.03
N ALA A 94 6.17 4.24 23.92
CA ALA A 94 6.94 4.91 24.97
C ALA A 94 6.60 6.39 25.02
N HIS A 95 6.28 6.88 26.22
CA HIS A 95 5.87 8.26 26.45
C HIS A 95 7.03 9.12 26.95
N THR A 96 7.08 10.39 26.53
CA THR A 96 7.94 11.41 27.17
C THR A 96 7.37 11.80 28.55
N PRO A 97 8.13 12.53 29.39
CA PRO A 97 7.63 13.02 30.68
C PRO A 97 6.33 13.85 30.60
N GLU A 98 6.12 14.54 29.48
CA GLU A 98 4.92 15.34 29.19
C GLU A 98 3.76 14.50 28.60
N GLY A 99 3.93 13.18 28.51
CA GLY A 99 2.93 12.25 27.99
C GLY A 99 2.87 12.20 26.46
N ASN A 100 3.86 12.73 25.74
CA ASN A 100 3.84 12.68 24.28
C ASN A 100 4.44 11.38 23.74
N VAL A 101 4.05 11.02 22.52
CA VAL A 101 4.69 9.98 21.72
C VAL A 101 5.19 10.65 20.45
N HIS A 102 6.48 10.51 20.17
CA HIS A 102 7.11 11.08 18.97
C HIS A 102 7.68 9.95 18.10
N HIS A 103 7.42 10.02 16.81
CA HIS A 103 8.05 9.16 15.81
C HIS A 103 8.56 10.01 14.64
N GLY A 104 9.82 9.80 14.24
CA GLY A 104 10.47 10.57 13.18
C GLY A 104 11.05 11.91 13.66
N ASP A 105 11.17 12.86 12.74
CA ASP A 105 11.74 14.19 13.00
C ASP A 105 10.70 15.12 13.64
N VAL A 106 10.71 15.21 14.99
CA VAL A 106 9.70 15.93 15.77
C VAL A 106 10.35 16.90 16.76
N ILE A 107 9.88 18.15 16.76
CA ILE A 107 10.24 19.16 17.77
C ILE A 107 8.97 19.63 18.48
N SER A 108 8.92 19.43 19.80
CA SER A 108 7.77 19.80 20.61
C SER A 108 8.14 20.86 21.65
N HIS A 109 7.30 21.90 21.79
CA HIS A 109 7.47 22.95 22.78
C HIS A 109 6.16 23.23 23.51
N LYS A 110 6.06 22.92 24.80
CA LYS A 110 4.81 23.00 25.57
C LYS A 110 3.69 22.16 24.92
N THR A 111 4.03 20.93 24.55
CA THR A 111 3.09 19.95 24.01
C THR A 111 2.86 18.86 25.04
N GLU A 112 1.63 18.41 25.23
CA GLU A 112 1.28 17.41 26.25
C GLU A 112 0.34 16.34 25.69
N ASN A 113 0.49 15.10 26.17
CA ASN A 113 -0.42 13.98 25.88
C ASN A 113 -0.75 13.75 24.39
N SER A 114 0.19 14.09 23.50
CA SER A 114 -0.06 14.07 22.05
C SER A 114 0.74 12.96 21.34
N TYR A 115 0.18 12.40 20.28
CA TYR A 115 0.84 11.50 19.36
C TYR A 115 1.29 12.27 18.13
N VAL A 116 2.60 12.28 17.85
CA VAL A 116 3.19 13.00 16.72
C VAL A 116 4.01 12.04 15.89
N TYR A 117 3.56 11.78 14.66
CA TYR A 117 4.20 10.90 13.69
C TYR A 117 4.64 11.70 12.48
N ALA A 118 5.94 11.67 12.21
CA ALA A 118 6.59 12.31 11.08
C ALA A 118 7.24 11.24 10.19
N GLU A 119 6.68 10.99 9.01
CA GLU A 119 7.23 10.02 8.06
C GLU A 119 8.38 10.62 7.25
N SER A 120 8.21 11.85 6.74
CA SER A 120 9.09 12.39 5.69
C SER A 120 9.51 13.84 5.87
N GLY A 121 8.94 14.56 6.84
CA GLY A 121 9.24 15.96 7.09
C GLY A 121 9.32 16.27 8.58
N LEU A 122 9.85 17.45 8.92
CA LEU A 122 9.88 17.94 10.29
C LEU A 122 8.46 18.33 10.74
N VAL A 123 7.99 17.74 11.84
CA VAL A 123 6.74 18.14 12.50
C VAL A 123 7.06 18.90 13.77
N THR A 124 6.56 20.14 13.88
CA THR A 124 6.73 20.94 15.09
C THR A 124 5.40 21.21 15.78
N THR A 125 5.37 21.10 17.10
CA THR A 125 4.18 21.37 17.91
C THR A 125 4.49 22.40 18.99
N VAL A 126 3.61 23.38 19.17
CA VAL A 126 3.81 24.48 20.11
C VAL A 126 2.53 24.81 20.87
N GLY A 127 2.50 24.58 22.19
CA GLY A 127 1.38 24.97 23.06
C GLY A 127 0.10 24.17 22.85
N VAL A 128 0.19 22.94 22.37
CA VAL A 128 -0.95 22.08 22.04
C VAL A 128 -1.03 20.88 22.98
N LYS A 129 -2.20 20.26 23.10
CA LYS A 129 -2.39 19.07 23.94
C LYS A 129 -3.41 18.12 23.35
N ASP A 130 -3.29 16.85 23.72
CA ASP A 130 -4.24 15.79 23.36
C ASP A 130 -4.49 15.68 21.84
N LEU A 131 -3.45 15.90 21.03
CA LEU A 131 -3.55 15.82 19.58
C LEU A 131 -2.96 14.52 19.03
N VAL A 132 -3.52 14.07 17.92
CA VAL A 132 -2.90 13.12 16.98
C VAL A 132 -2.49 13.93 15.76
N VAL A 133 -1.18 13.99 15.51
CA VAL A 133 -0.57 14.61 14.34
C VAL A 133 0.14 13.51 13.56
N VAL A 134 -0.31 13.24 12.34
CA VAL A 134 0.30 12.25 11.45
C VAL A 134 0.63 12.93 10.14
N GLN A 135 1.92 13.01 9.84
CA GLN A 135 2.45 13.53 8.58
C GLN A 135 3.01 12.36 7.78
N THR A 136 2.35 12.06 6.66
CA THR A 136 2.83 11.12 5.64
C THR A 136 3.32 11.88 4.41
N LYS A 137 3.94 11.17 3.47
CA LYS A 137 4.43 11.72 2.20
C LYS A 137 3.38 12.49 1.38
N ASP A 138 2.10 12.18 1.55
CA ASP A 138 0.96 12.66 0.74
C ASP A 138 -0.11 13.41 1.54
N ALA A 139 -0.14 13.30 2.88
CA ALA A 139 -1.17 13.92 3.69
C ALA A 139 -0.68 14.31 5.10
N VAL A 140 -1.43 15.21 5.73
CA VAL A 140 -1.29 15.54 7.14
C VAL A 140 -2.64 15.42 7.81
N LEU A 141 -2.72 14.58 8.85
CA LEU A 141 -3.85 14.51 9.76
C LEU A 141 -3.51 15.24 11.05
N ILE A 142 -4.40 16.12 11.48
CA ILE A 142 -4.40 16.70 12.82
C ILE A 142 -5.79 16.47 13.38
N ALA A 143 -5.88 15.71 14.47
CA ALA A 143 -7.13 15.41 15.13
C ALA A 143 -6.97 15.53 16.65
N ASP A 144 -8.06 15.87 17.32
CA ASP A 144 -8.14 15.61 18.75
C ASP A 144 -8.06 14.10 18.99
N ARG A 145 -7.23 13.68 19.95
CA ARG A 145 -6.97 12.27 20.26
C ARG A 145 -8.24 11.52 20.70
N HIS A 146 -9.22 12.22 21.26
CA HIS A 146 -10.49 11.65 21.66
C HIS A 146 -11.52 11.62 20.51
N ALA A 147 -11.25 12.29 19.38
CA ALA A 147 -12.09 12.32 18.18
C ALA A 147 -11.54 11.46 17.03
N VAL A 148 -10.52 10.63 17.27
CA VAL A 148 -9.85 9.82 16.23
C VAL A 148 -10.80 8.89 15.47
N GLN A 149 -11.89 8.44 16.09
CA GLN A 149 -12.91 7.62 15.44
C GLN A 149 -13.57 8.33 14.24
N ASP A 150 -13.61 9.66 14.23
CA ASP A 150 -14.21 10.45 13.15
C ASP A 150 -13.31 10.57 11.92
N VAL A 151 -12.05 10.09 11.98
CA VAL A 151 -11.16 10.05 10.80
C VAL A 151 -11.79 9.26 9.65
N LYS A 152 -12.58 8.22 9.95
CA LYS A 152 -13.31 7.45 8.93
C LYS A 152 -14.23 8.34 8.07
N LYS A 153 -14.89 9.34 8.67
CA LYS A 153 -15.77 10.28 7.96
C LYS A 153 -14.98 11.14 6.98
N VAL A 154 -13.75 11.54 7.35
CA VAL A 154 -12.86 12.28 6.46
C VAL A 154 -12.43 11.41 5.29
N VAL A 155 -12.08 10.14 5.53
CA VAL A 155 -11.73 9.18 4.47
C VAL A 155 -12.92 8.95 3.51
N GLU A 156 -14.15 8.84 4.03
CA GLU A 156 -15.36 8.75 3.20
C GLU A 156 -15.58 9.99 2.34
N LYS A 157 -15.27 11.18 2.86
CA LYS A 157 -15.33 12.42 2.08
C LYS A 157 -14.26 12.48 0.98
N ILE A 158 -13.03 12.10 1.28
CA ILE A 158 -11.93 12.00 0.30
C ILE A 158 -12.32 11.05 -0.84
N LYS A 159 -12.94 9.90 -0.51
CA LYS A 159 -13.53 8.96 -1.47
C LYS A 159 -14.59 9.61 -2.36
N ALA A 160 -15.56 10.28 -1.75
CA ALA A 160 -16.65 10.93 -2.48
C ALA A 160 -16.18 12.05 -3.42
N ASP A 161 -15.08 12.71 -3.06
CA ASP A 161 -14.47 13.78 -3.88
C ASP A 161 -13.55 13.23 -4.98
N GLY A 162 -13.42 11.91 -5.12
CA GLY A 162 -12.62 11.26 -6.15
C GLY A 162 -11.11 11.45 -6.00
N ARG A 163 -10.64 11.81 -4.79
CA ARG A 163 -9.21 12.02 -4.53
C ARG A 163 -8.51 10.69 -4.25
N HIS A 164 -7.19 10.62 -4.40
CA HIS A 164 -6.47 9.34 -4.36
C HIS A 164 -5.81 8.99 -3.02
N GLU A 165 -5.73 9.89 -2.04
CA GLU A 165 -4.97 9.66 -0.78
C GLU A 165 -5.49 8.47 0.04
N HIS A 166 -6.73 8.05 -0.18
CA HIS A 166 -7.34 6.93 0.52
C HIS A 166 -7.05 5.55 -0.12
N HIS A 167 -6.54 5.52 -1.36
CA HIS A 167 -6.33 4.30 -2.13
C HIS A 167 -4.89 4.13 -2.62
N MET A 168 -4.20 5.22 -2.94
CA MET A 168 -2.84 5.19 -3.47
C MET A 168 -1.92 5.96 -2.55
N HIS A 169 -1.02 5.22 -1.88
CA HIS A 169 0.10 5.85 -1.21
C HIS A 169 1.10 6.34 -2.27
N ARG A 170 1.73 7.50 -2.02
CA ARG A 170 2.74 8.08 -2.91
C ARG A 170 3.86 7.12 -3.30
N GLU A 171 4.25 6.25 -2.37
CA GLU A 171 5.21 5.17 -2.59
C GLU A 171 4.50 3.83 -2.78
N VAL A 172 4.77 3.18 -3.90
CA VAL A 172 4.09 1.96 -4.33
C VAL A 172 5.10 0.85 -4.57
N TYR A 173 4.89 -0.30 -3.92
CA TYR A 173 5.74 -1.47 -4.03
C TYR A 173 5.31 -2.38 -5.19
N ARG A 174 6.31 -2.97 -5.85
CA ARG A 174 6.18 -3.90 -6.97
C ARG A 174 7.16 -5.06 -6.80
N PRO A 175 6.97 -6.21 -7.48
CA PRO A 175 7.90 -7.33 -7.41
C PRO A 175 9.35 -6.91 -7.72
N TRP A 176 9.53 -6.09 -8.77
CA TRP A 176 10.82 -5.55 -9.21
C TRP A 176 11.43 -4.48 -8.30
N GLY A 177 10.69 -3.95 -7.31
CA GLY A 177 11.15 -2.82 -6.49
C GLY A 177 10.03 -1.89 -6.06
N LYS A 178 10.16 -0.59 -6.31
CA LYS A 178 9.15 0.41 -5.97
C LYS A 178 9.25 1.67 -6.82
N TYR A 179 8.18 2.47 -6.84
CA TYR A 179 8.24 3.85 -7.29
C TYR A 179 7.61 4.79 -6.27
N ASP A 180 8.10 6.02 -6.20
CA ASP A 180 7.59 7.12 -5.38
C ASP A 180 7.23 8.29 -6.29
N SER A 181 5.96 8.71 -6.31
CA SER A 181 5.50 9.86 -7.10
C SER A 181 5.90 11.17 -6.40
N ILE A 182 7.00 11.78 -6.83
CA ILE A 182 7.59 12.94 -6.15
C ILE A 182 6.79 14.23 -6.41
N ASP A 183 6.40 14.45 -7.65
CA ASP A 183 5.73 15.68 -8.08
C ASP A 183 4.85 15.42 -9.30
N ALA A 184 3.82 16.24 -9.48
CA ALA A 184 2.94 16.18 -10.64
C ALA A 184 2.32 17.55 -10.92
N GLY A 185 2.11 17.83 -12.20
CA GLY A 185 1.40 19.00 -12.68
C GLY A 185 0.56 18.67 -13.91
N GLU A 186 -0.06 19.68 -14.51
CA GLU A 186 -1.01 19.50 -15.62
C GLU A 186 -0.41 18.73 -16.83
N ARG A 187 0.90 18.84 -17.06
CA ARG A 187 1.57 18.25 -18.22
C ARG A 187 2.82 17.43 -17.88
N TYR A 188 3.06 17.16 -16.60
CA TYR A 188 4.21 16.38 -16.18
C TYR A 188 3.95 15.55 -14.93
N GLN A 189 4.71 14.47 -14.78
CA GLN A 189 4.75 13.66 -13.58
C GLN A 189 6.21 13.25 -13.32
N VAL A 190 6.66 13.37 -12.08
CA VAL A 190 8.01 12.99 -11.64
C VAL A 190 7.90 11.82 -10.69
N LYS A 191 8.60 10.73 -11.02
CA LYS A 191 8.70 9.54 -10.17
C LYS A 191 10.15 9.25 -9.84
N ARG A 192 10.40 8.80 -8.61
CA ARG A 192 11.62 8.06 -8.28
C ARG A 192 11.32 6.59 -8.42
N ILE A 193 12.09 5.88 -9.22
CA ILE A 193 11.94 4.44 -9.39
C ILE A 193 13.19 3.76 -8.80
N THR A 194 12.96 2.78 -7.93
CA THR A 194 14.01 1.94 -7.35
C THR A 194 13.82 0.50 -7.83
N VAL A 195 14.78 -0.03 -8.58
CA VAL A 195 14.76 -1.40 -9.12
C VAL A 195 15.75 -2.27 -8.37
N LYS A 196 15.29 -3.42 -7.86
CA LYS A 196 16.14 -4.40 -7.15
C LYS A 196 17.20 -4.98 -8.09
N PRO A 197 18.35 -5.44 -7.55
CA PRO A 197 19.37 -6.14 -8.33
C PRO A 197 18.78 -7.31 -9.13
N GLY A 198 19.07 -7.40 -10.43
CA GLY A 198 18.61 -8.48 -11.32
C GLY A 198 17.17 -8.33 -11.83
N GLU A 199 16.39 -7.40 -11.28
CA GLU A 199 14.99 -7.16 -11.67
C GLU A 199 14.88 -6.10 -12.78
N GLY A 200 13.67 -5.94 -13.33
CA GLY A 200 13.40 -4.93 -14.35
C GLY A 200 11.91 -4.70 -14.55
N LEU A 201 11.57 -3.65 -15.28
CA LEU A 201 10.21 -3.39 -15.74
C LEU A 201 9.95 -4.21 -17.00
N SER A 202 8.68 -4.59 -17.19
CA SER A 202 8.21 -5.28 -18.40
C SER A 202 8.33 -4.38 -19.63
N VAL A 203 8.45 -4.98 -20.82
CA VAL A 203 8.55 -4.22 -22.08
C VAL A 203 7.24 -3.47 -22.30
N GLN A 204 7.33 -2.15 -22.45
CA GLN A 204 6.17 -1.28 -22.52
C GLN A 204 6.30 -0.17 -23.56
N MET A 205 5.18 0.48 -23.86
CA MET A 205 5.07 1.65 -24.73
C MET A 205 3.93 2.53 -24.23
N HIS A 206 4.02 3.83 -24.50
CA HIS A 206 2.97 4.79 -24.23
C HIS A 206 2.68 5.61 -25.49
N HIS A 207 1.41 5.89 -25.77
CA HIS A 207 1.03 6.62 -26.98
C HIS A 207 1.09 8.14 -26.79
N HIS A 208 0.86 8.64 -25.58
CA HIS A 208 0.57 10.06 -25.35
C HIS A 208 1.62 10.80 -24.51
N ARG A 209 2.67 10.10 -24.08
CA ARG A 209 3.76 10.68 -23.28
C ARG A 209 5.15 10.28 -23.74
N ALA A 210 6.07 11.23 -23.57
CA ALA A 210 7.51 10.98 -23.59
C ALA A 210 8.01 10.86 -22.14
N GLU A 211 9.18 10.27 -22.00
CA GLU A 211 9.83 10.11 -20.70
C GLU A 211 11.30 10.55 -20.78
N HIS A 212 11.80 11.10 -19.69
CA HIS A 212 13.22 11.37 -19.50
C HIS A 212 13.65 10.68 -18.21
N TRP A 213 14.61 9.77 -18.31
CA TRP A 213 15.16 9.07 -17.15
C TRP A 213 16.55 9.57 -16.84
N VAL A 214 16.83 9.82 -15.57
CA VAL A 214 18.15 10.17 -15.05
C VAL A 214 18.54 9.14 -14.00
N VAL A 215 19.67 8.47 -14.19
CA VAL A 215 20.18 7.50 -13.20
C VAL A 215 20.78 8.26 -12.02
N VAL A 216 20.26 8.02 -10.83
CA VAL A 216 20.75 8.64 -9.59
C VAL A 216 21.80 7.76 -8.92
N ALA A 217 21.59 6.44 -8.91
CA ALA A 217 22.52 5.49 -8.31
C ALA A 217 22.47 4.14 -9.03
N GLY A 218 23.62 3.48 -9.18
CA GLY A 218 23.72 2.16 -9.80
C GLY A 218 23.86 2.19 -11.32
N THR A 219 23.41 1.13 -12.00
CA THR A 219 23.53 0.98 -13.46
C THR A 219 22.21 0.55 -14.05
N ALA A 220 21.70 1.29 -15.04
CA ALA A 220 20.52 0.94 -15.79
C ALA A 220 20.90 0.28 -17.13
N ARG A 221 20.24 -0.83 -17.47
CA ARG A 221 20.20 -1.34 -18.84
C ARG A 221 18.85 -0.93 -19.43
N VAL A 222 18.89 -0.02 -20.39
CA VAL A 222 17.69 0.49 -21.07
C VAL A 222 17.66 -0.03 -22.49
N THR A 223 16.55 -0.64 -22.89
CA THR A 223 16.31 -1.05 -24.28
C THR A 223 15.28 -0.10 -24.88
N ILE A 224 15.54 0.48 -26.05
CA ILE A 224 14.58 1.32 -26.80
C ILE A 224 14.53 0.83 -28.24
N ASN A 225 13.35 0.40 -28.71
CA ASN A 225 13.14 -0.14 -30.05
C ASN A 225 14.18 -1.22 -30.45
N GLY A 226 14.55 -2.06 -29.47
CA GLY A 226 15.55 -3.13 -29.64
C GLY A 226 17.01 -2.72 -29.45
N GLU A 227 17.32 -1.42 -29.35
CA GLU A 227 18.68 -0.94 -29.06
C GLU A 227 18.95 -0.90 -27.56
N VAL A 228 20.02 -1.56 -27.12
CA VAL A 228 20.40 -1.64 -25.70
C VAL A 228 21.45 -0.59 -25.36
N LYS A 229 21.24 0.15 -24.27
CA LYS A 229 22.20 1.10 -23.69
C LYS A 229 22.39 0.83 -22.21
N LEU A 230 23.64 0.93 -21.75
CA LEU A 230 23.97 0.95 -20.33
C LEU A 230 24.17 2.40 -19.90
N LEU A 231 23.56 2.78 -18.78
CA LEU A 231 23.65 4.10 -18.19
C LEU A 231 24.14 3.98 -16.74
N GLY A 232 25.19 4.70 -16.40
CA GLY A 232 25.69 4.89 -15.05
C GLY A 232 25.11 6.13 -14.37
N GLU A 233 25.59 6.40 -13.16
CA GLU A 233 25.15 7.56 -12.36
C GLU A 233 25.33 8.88 -13.11
N ASN A 234 24.33 9.76 -12.99
CA ASN A 234 24.22 11.05 -13.65
C ASN A 234 24.09 11.01 -15.19
N GLU A 235 24.06 9.82 -15.80
CA GLU A 235 23.67 9.68 -17.21
C GLU A 235 22.14 9.68 -17.35
N SER A 236 21.67 10.07 -18.53
CA SER A 236 20.25 10.20 -18.80
C SER A 236 19.87 9.70 -20.19
N ILE A 237 18.59 9.39 -20.37
CA ILE A 237 18.04 8.95 -21.64
C ILE A 237 16.64 9.51 -21.85
N TYR A 238 16.36 9.88 -23.10
CA TYR A 238 15.04 10.30 -23.55
C TYR A 238 14.33 9.13 -24.23
N ILE A 239 13.08 8.87 -23.83
CA ILE A 239 12.18 7.88 -24.40
C ILE A 239 11.13 8.62 -25.23
N PRO A 240 11.15 8.52 -26.57
CA PRO A 240 10.17 9.17 -27.43
C PRO A 240 8.76 8.58 -27.30
N LEU A 241 7.73 9.37 -27.65
CA LEU A 241 6.36 8.87 -27.77
C LEU A 241 6.29 7.68 -28.74
N GLY A 242 5.54 6.64 -28.38
CA GLY A 242 5.36 5.44 -29.19
C GLY A 242 6.59 4.54 -29.29
N ALA A 243 7.69 4.85 -28.59
CA ALA A 243 8.85 3.98 -28.54
C ALA A 243 8.59 2.81 -27.57
N THR A 244 8.87 1.60 -28.04
CA THR A 244 8.93 0.42 -27.17
C THR A 244 10.18 0.51 -26.31
N HIS A 245 10.05 0.34 -25.00
CA HIS A 245 11.17 0.48 -24.08
C HIS A 245 11.07 -0.45 -22.88
N CYS A 246 12.22 -0.72 -22.26
CA CYS A 246 12.38 -1.59 -21.11
C CYS A 246 13.53 -1.10 -20.22
N LEU A 247 13.37 -1.24 -18.90
CA LEU A 247 14.36 -0.87 -17.89
C LEU A 247 14.75 -2.10 -17.08
N GLU A 248 16.04 -2.37 -16.96
CA GLU A 248 16.55 -3.46 -16.13
C GLU A 248 17.72 -2.99 -15.26
N ASN A 249 17.86 -3.60 -14.08
CA ASN A 249 19.02 -3.43 -13.22
C ASN A 249 19.95 -4.65 -13.33
N PRO A 250 20.99 -4.62 -14.19
CA PRO A 250 21.97 -5.71 -14.30
C PRO A 250 22.97 -5.75 -13.13
N GLY A 251 22.90 -4.77 -12.22
CA GLY A 251 23.84 -4.59 -11.13
C GLY A 251 23.59 -5.50 -9.93
N LYS A 252 24.41 -5.29 -8.89
CA LYS A 252 24.31 -5.99 -7.59
C LYS A 252 23.79 -5.11 -6.46
N ILE A 253 23.57 -3.82 -6.74
CA ILE A 253 22.98 -2.84 -5.81
C ILE A 253 21.66 -2.32 -6.40
N PRO A 254 20.76 -1.77 -5.57
CA PRO A 254 19.56 -1.13 -6.09
C PRO A 254 19.90 -0.04 -7.11
N LEU A 255 19.14 0.00 -8.20
CA LEU A 255 19.16 1.05 -9.20
C LEU A 255 18.13 2.09 -8.81
N ASP A 256 18.54 3.34 -8.63
CA ASP A 256 17.64 4.48 -8.45
C ASP A 256 17.66 5.37 -9.68
N LEU A 257 16.49 5.73 -10.20
CA LEU A 257 16.33 6.73 -11.25
C LEU A 257 15.24 7.75 -10.92
N ILE A 258 15.34 8.93 -11.52
CA ILE A 258 14.24 9.88 -11.65
C ILE A 258 13.67 9.76 -13.05
N GLU A 259 12.37 9.51 -13.13
CA GLU A 259 11.58 9.52 -14.35
C GLU A 259 10.76 10.81 -14.39
N VAL A 260 10.91 11.57 -15.47
CA VAL A 260 10.05 12.70 -15.80
C VAL A 260 9.19 12.34 -17.00
N ARG A 261 7.90 12.16 -16.77
CA ARG A 261 6.90 11.98 -17.83
C ARG A 261 6.41 13.34 -18.29
N SER A 262 6.24 13.52 -19.60
CA SER A 262 5.69 14.76 -20.17
C SER A 262 4.78 14.43 -21.34
N GLY A 263 3.58 15.01 -21.35
CA GLY A 263 2.56 14.66 -22.33
C GLY A 263 1.22 15.32 -22.05
N SER A 264 0.26 15.13 -22.95
CA SER A 264 -1.13 15.54 -22.78
C SER A 264 -1.95 14.56 -21.95
N TYR A 265 -1.44 13.35 -21.76
CA TYR A 265 -2.07 12.28 -20.98
C TYR A 265 -1.00 11.41 -20.32
N LEU A 266 -1.11 11.20 -19.00
CA LEU A 266 -0.03 10.63 -18.18
C LEU A 266 -0.46 9.41 -17.33
N GLU A 267 -1.71 8.97 -17.48
CA GLU A 267 -2.26 7.89 -16.69
C GLU A 267 -1.70 6.51 -17.06
N GLU A 268 -1.89 5.54 -16.17
CA GLU A 268 -1.32 4.19 -16.31
C GLU A 268 -2.04 3.30 -17.35
N ASP A 269 -3.23 3.69 -17.80
CA ASP A 269 -3.98 3.00 -18.88
C ASP A 269 -3.44 3.30 -20.29
N ASP A 270 -2.58 4.31 -20.45
CA ASP A 270 -1.80 4.54 -21.68
C ASP A 270 -0.65 3.52 -21.85
N VAL A 271 -0.40 2.67 -20.86
CA VAL A 271 0.70 1.69 -20.88
C VAL A 271 0.29 0.43 -21.64
N VAL A 272 0.90 0.23 -22.81
CA VAL A 272 0.79 -1.02 -23.58
C VAL A 272 1.96 -1.94 -23.21
N ARG A 273 1.67 -3.14 -22.70
CA ARG A 273 2.68 -4.13 -22.32
C ARG A 273 2.79 -5.22 -23.40
N PHE A 274 4.02 -5.49 -23.85
CA PHE A 274 4.28 -6.47 -24.93
C PHE A 274 4.85 -7.78 -24.41
N GLU A 275 5.71 -7.72 -23.39
CA GLU A 275 6.29 -8.88 -22.73
C GLU A 275 6.26 -8.65 -21.23
N ASP A 276 5.57 -9.52 -20.51
CA ASP A 276 5.42 -9.37 -19.07
C ASP A 276 6.28 -10.36 -18.29
N ARG A 277 7.18 -9.82 -17.47
CA ARG A 277 7.94 -10.60 -16.50
C ARG A 277 7.10 -11.06 -15.30
N TYR A 278 5.94 -10.46 -15.06
CA TYR A 278 5.15 -10.63 -13.83
C TYR A 278 3.64 -10.81 -14.05
N GLY A 279 3.22 -11.39 -15.18
CA GLY A 279 1.86 -11.94 -15.35
C GLY A 279 0.69 -10.94 -15.19
N ARG A 280 0.76 -9.76 -15.81
CA ARG A 280 -0.25 -8.68 -15.78
C ARG A 280 -0.84 -8.38 -17.16
N ILE A 281 -0.72 -9.30 -18.11
CA ILE A 281 -1.46 -9.28 -19.38
C ILE A 281 -2.72 -10.12 -19.20
#